data_AF-X1QFY5-F1
#
_entry.id   AF-X1QFY5-F1
#
_cell.length_a   1.000
_cell.length_b   1.000
_cell.length_c   1.000
_cell.angle_alpha   90.00
_cell.angle_beta   90.00
_cell.angle_gamma   90.00
#
_symmetry.space_group_name_H-M   'P 1'
#
loop_
_entity.id
_entity.type
_entity.pdbx_description
1 polymer ?
#
loop_
_entity_poly.entity_id
_entity_poly.type
_entity_poly.pdbx_seq_one_letter_code
_entity_poly.pdbx_strand_id
1 'polypeptide(L)' 'MIPDVIGMTKEDAKNTLKTAGFNDILIMEGEDFEENSNEKDKIFSQTPVSGTLCLNMILIKIGQQYLAG' A
#
# COMPACT_ATOMS: atom_id res chain seq x y z
N MET A 1 -10.66 12.98 1.48
CA MET A 1 -9.32 12.81 2.07
C MET A 1 -8.89 11.38 1.82
N ILE A 2 -7.66 11.17 1.38
CA ILE A 2 -7.12 9.81 1.20
C ILE A 2 -6.78 9.26 2.59
N PRO A 3 -7.26 8.07 2.98
CA PRO A 3 -6.90 7.46 4.26
C PRO A 3 -5.45 6.99 4.26
N ASP A 4 -4.79 7.09 5.41
CA ASP A 4 -3.46 6.52 5.63
C ASP A 4 -3.57 5.01 5.87
N VAL A 5 -2.78 4.23 5.13
CA VAL A 5 -2.79 2.76 5.21
C VAL A 5 -1.41 2.16 5.47
N ILE A 6 -0.41 3.00 5.78
CA ILE A 6 0.92 2.52 6.15
C ILE A 6 0.82 1.59 7.38
N GLY A 7 1.51 0.46 7.34
CA GLY A 7 1.49 -0.56 8.39
C GLY A 7 0.26 -1.49 8.37
N MET A 8 -0.71 -1.26 7.50
CA MET A 8 -1.82 -2.20 7.30
C MET A 8 -1.40 -3.42 6.49
N THR A 9 -2.14 -4.51 6.62
CA THR A 9 -2.05 -5.61 5.66
C THR A 9 -2.63 -5.20 4.31
N LYS A 10 -2.30 -5.93 3.25
CA LYS A 10 -2.89 -5.75 1.91
C LYS A 10 -4.41 -5.73 1.92
N GLU A 11 -5.02 -6.64 2.68
CA GLU A 11 -6.47 -6.80 2.74
C GLU A 11 -7.12 -5.64 3.51
N ASP A 12 -6.58 -5.29 4.67
CA ASP A 12 -7.07 -4.16 5.48
C ASP A 12 -6.94 -2.84 4.73
N ALA A 13 -5.82 -2.62 4.04
CA ALA A 13 -5.59 -1.43 3.22
C ALA A 13 -6.60 -1.33 2.07
N LYS A 14 -6.83 -2.44 1.34
CA LYS A 14 -7.84 -2.49 0.27
C LYS A 14 -9.24 -2.17 0.79
N ASN A 15 -9.63 -2.77 1.91
CA ASN A 15 -10.96 -2.58 2.48
C ASN A 15 -11.15 -1.13 2.95
N THR A 16 -10.15 -0.55 3.60
CA THR A 16 -10.15 0.85 4.06
C THR A 16 -10.31 1.81 2.89
N LEU A 17 -9.52 1.64 1.82
CA LEU A 17 -9.56 2.51 0.64
C LEU A 17 -10.87 2.39 -0.14
N LYS A 18 -11.38 1.17 -0.33
CA LYS A 18 -12.68 0.95 -0.98
C LYS A 18 -13.83 1.57 -0.19
N THR A 19 -13.82 1.43 1.14
CA THR A 19 -14.82 2.06 2.03
C THR A 19 -14.77 3.59 1.93
N ALA A 20 -13.57 4.15 1.69
CA ALA A 20 -13.37 5.58 1.44
C ALA A 20 -13.69 6.01 -0.01
N GLY A 21 -14.14 5.10 -0.88
CA GLY A 21 -14.55 5.38 -2.26
C GLY A 21 -13.47 5.24 -3.32
N PHE A 22 -12.26 4.77 -2.95
CA PHE A 22 -11.17 4.51 -3.89
C PHE A 22 -11.27 3.10 -4.46
N ASN A 23 -11.67 2.98 -5.72
CA ASN A 23 -11.87 1.69 -6.39
C ASN A 23 -10.67 1.28 -7.27
N ASP A 24 -9.92 2.26 -7.80
CA ASP A 24 -8.72 2.04 -8.61
C ASP A 24 -7.47 2.02 -7.73
N ILE A 25 -7.20 0.85 -7.14
CA ILE A 25 -6.05 0.61 -6.26
C ILE A 25 -5.02 -0.25 -7.00
N LEU A 26 -3.87 0.34 -7.31
CA LEU A 26 -2.70 -0.35 -7.86
C LEU A 26 -1.81 -0.83 -6.72
N ILE A 27 -1.44 -2.10 -6.73
CA ILE A 27 -0.58 -2.70 -5.71
C ILE A 27 0.67 -3.25 -6.38
N MET A 28 1.83 -2.85 -5.88
CA MET A 28 3.12 -3.37 -6.29
C MET A 28 3.72 -4.17 -5.14
N GLU A 29 4.06 -5.41 -5.42
CA GLU A 29 4.69 -6.33 -4.48
C GLU A 29 6.10 -6.59 -5.02
N GLY A 30 7.09 -6.51 -4.15
CA GLY A 30 8.49 -6.63 -4.57
C GLY A 30 9.42 -6.81 -3.38
N GLU A 31 10.43 -7.64 -3.60
CA GLU A 31 11.49 -7.96 -2.65
C GLU A 31 12.65 -6.95 -2.72
N ASP A 32 12.91 -6.38 -3.90
CA ASP A 32 14.00 -5.42 -4.20
C ASP A 32 13.65 -3.94 -3.96
N PHE A 33 12.56 -3.63 -3.25
CA PHE A 33 12.35 -2.24 -2.88
C PHE A 33 13.43 -1.83 -1.87
N GLU A 34 14.27 -0.85 -2.22
CA GLU A 34 15.31 -0.29 -1.31
C GLU A 34 14.72 0.14 0.06
N GLU A 35 13.42 0.44 0.08
CA GLU A 35 12.63 0.83 1.26
C GLU A 35 11.93 -0.37 1.96
N ASN A 36 12.38 -1.62 1.75
CA ASN A 36 11.75 -2.80 2.34
C ASN A 36 11.62 -2.60 3.87
N SER A 37 10.38 -2.44 4.33
CA SER A 37 10.08 -2.22 5.74
C SER A 37 10.42 -3.48 6.52
N ASN A 38 10.94 -3.30 7.74
CA ASN A 38 11.20 -4.40 8.67
C ASN A 38 9.94 -5.23 9.01
N GLU A 39 8.76 -4.73 8.62
CA GLU A 39 7.49 -5.41 8.81
C GLU A 39 6.96 -5.98 7.48
N LYS A 40 7.19 -7.29 7.31
CA LYS A 40 6.71 -8.09 6.17
C LYS A 40 5.20 -8.01 6.03
N ASP A 41 4.72 -8.15 4.79
CA ASP A 41 3.29 -8.21 4.43
C ASP A 41 2.48 -6.96 4.81
N LYS A 42 3.15 -5.88 5.20
CA LYS A 42 2.55 -4.59 5.50
C LYS A 42 2.84 -3.57 4.41
N ILE A 43 1.90 -2.65 4.25
CA ILE A 43 2.08 -1.49 3.41
C ILE A 43 3.21 -0.63 4.00
N PHE A 44 4.25 -0.37 3.22
CA PHE A 44 5.33 0.52 3.64
C PHE A 44 5.34 1.85 2.88
N SER A 45 4.63 1.94 1.75
CA SER A 45 4.57 3.14 0.94
C SER A 45 3.20 3.29 0.27
N GLN A 46 2.70 4.53 0.25
CA GLN A 46 1.43 4.92 -0.34
C GLN A 46 1.61 6.21 -1.14
N THR A 47 1.11 6.20 -2.38
CA THR A 47 1.15 7.35 -3.30
C THR A 47 -0.20 7.53 -4.01
N PRO A 48 -0.78 8.73 -4.05
CA PRO A 48 -0.37 9.93 -3.33
C PRO A 48 -0.43 9.74 -1.81
N VAL A 49 0.42 10.48 -1.10
CA VAL A 49 0.42 10.48 0.36
C VAL A 49 -0.94 10.96 0.88
N SER A 50 -1.34 10.42 2.03
CA SER A 50 -2.58 10.78 2.74
C SER A 50 -2.79 12.30 2.78
N GLY A 51 -4.04 12.74 2.64
CA GLY A 51 -4.38 14.17 2.61
C GLY A 51 -4.28 14.90 1.26
N THR A 52 -3.81 14.25 0.19
CA THR A 52 -3.76 14.86 -1.17
C THR A 52 -5.14 14.91 -1.83
N LEU A 53 -5.50 16.04 -2.48
CA LEU A 53 -6.83 16.31 -3.06
C LEU A 53 -7.06 15.73 -4.47
N CYS A 54 -6.03 15.23 -5.15
CA CYS A 54 -6.12 14.85 -6.56
C CYS A 54 -5.38 13.54 -6.85
N LEU A 55 -6.14 12.50 -7.18
CA LEU A 55 -6.00 11.56 -8.30
C LEU A 55 -6.99 10.40 -8.07
N ASN A 56 -7.64 9.91 -9.12
CA ASN A 56 -8.61 8.81 -9.04
C ASN A 56 -7.94 7.44 -8.78
N MET A 57 -6.61 7.39 -8.72
CA MET A 57 -5.80 6.18 -8.59
C MET A 57 -4.91 6.27 -7.35
N ILE A 58 -4.85 5.18 -6.58
CA ILE A 58 -3.94 5.02 -5.43
C ILE A 58 -2.95 3.90 -5.74
N LEU A 59 -1.66 4.15 -5.58
CA LEU A 59 -0.58 3.19 -5.68
C LEU A 59 -0.03 2.84 -4.30
N ILE A 60 0.15 1.55 -4.05
CA ILE A 60 0.64 1.03 -2.77
C ILE A 60 1.75 0.01 -3.01
N LYS A 61 2.80 0.04 -2.18
CA LYS A 61 3.89 -0.96 -2.22
C LYS A 61 3.93 -1.82 -0.94
N ILE A 62 4.22 -3.11 -1.13
CA ILE A 62 4.33 -4.11 -0.06
C ILE A 62 5.67 -4.84 -0.18
N GLY A 63 6.36 -5.00 0.95
CA GLY A 63 7.61 -5.76 1.04
C GLY A 63 7.32 -7.26 1.21
N GLN A 64 7.91 -8.08 0.35
CA GLN A 64 7.84 -9.55 0.41
C GLN A 64 9.19 -10.15 0.86
N GLN A 65 9.16 -11.31 1.53
CA GLN A 65 10.36 -12.11 1.83
C GLN A 65 10.55 -13.19 0.75
N TYR A 66 11.76 -13.28 0.20
CA TYR A 66 12.20 -14.45 -0.57
C TYR A 66 12.18 -15.71 0.31
N LEU A 67 11.38 -16.71 -0.06
CA LEU A 67 11.48 -18.06 0.48
C LEU A 67 12.55 -18.79 -0.33
N ALA A 68 13.79 -18.80 0.17
CA ALA A 68 14.82 -19.66 -0.40
C ALA A 68 14.40 -21.13 -0.21
N GLY A 69 14.01 -21.77 -1.32
CA GLY A 69 13.77 -23.21 -1.40
C GLY A 69 15.06 -24.01 -1.47
#